data_AF-A0A3C0Q8Z1-F1
#
_entry.id   AF-A0A3C0Q8Z1-F1
#
_cell.length_a   1.000
_cell.length_b   1.000
_cell.length_c   1.000
_cell.angle_alpha   90.00
_cell.angle_beta   90.00
_cell.angle_gamma   90.00
#
_symmetry.space_group_name_H-M   'P 1'
#
loop_
_entity.id
_entity.type
_entity.pdbx_description
1 polymer ?
#
loop_
_entity_poly.entity_id
_entity_poly.type
_entity_poly.pdbx_seq_one_letter_code
_entity_poly.pdbx_strand_id
1 'polypeptide(L)'
;MVSRDITGGLLALSVILAAVPVHADTTLKVQGSDGLKSTIQIRNGKGRIGSAGMGEYLLYDSGTGTITYVEPIARQYTQVTASELEAMVQTAAEIKQSVAPYMANLLAGLPAEQRKMIEQRMGAIPGAPAAGKAAKSADIRTVDQGRHTIAGLRCHASGILKNGRPAAEVCMATAASGQL
;
A
#
# COMPACT_ATOMS: atom_id res chain seq x y z
N MET A 1 -34.27 8.77 77.34
CA MET A 1 -33.97 7.78 76.30
C MET A 1 -34.77 8.13 75.05
N VAL A 2 -34.17 8.82 74.07
CA VAL A 2 -34.53 8.92 72.62
C VAL A 2 -33.30 9.62 71.98
N SER A 3 -32.30 8.87 71.50
CA SER A 3 -32.05 8.41 70.12
C SER A 3 -31.65 9.51 69.12
N ARG A 4 -30.42 9.34 68.59
CA ARG A 4 -29.73 10.10 67.53
C ARG A 4 -30.38 9.80 66.18
N ASP A 5 -30.24 10.72 65.22
CA ASP A 5 -30.07 10.31 63.82
C ASP A 5 -29.07 11.22 63.09
N ILE A 6 -28.16 10.55 62.41
CA ILE A 6 -26.94 11.04 61.76
C ILE A 6 -27.27 11.18 60.27
N THR A 7 -27.16 12.41 59.75
CA THR A 7 -27.34 12.73 58.33
C THR A 7 -26.17 12.16 57.52
N GLY A 8 -26.38 10.99 56.90
CA GLY A 8 -25.42 10.36 56.00
C GLY A 8 -25.53 10.92 54.58
N GLY A 9 -24.48 11.60 54.11
CA GLY A 9 -24.36 12.08 52.73
C GLY A 9 -24.06 10.94 51.76
N LEU A 10 -24.89 10.81 50.72
CA LEU A 10 -24.60 9.97 49.55
C LEU A 10 -23.57 10.68 48.65
N LEU A 11 -22.35 10.15 48.58
CA LEU A 11 -21.37 10.46 47.55
C LEU A 11 -21.62 9.53 46.35
N ALA A 12 -22.20 10.05 45.28
CA ALA A 12 -22.35 9.35 44.01
C ALA A 12 -21.01 9.35 43.26
N LEU A 13 -20.37 8.18 43.18
CA LEU A 13 -19.12 7.96 42.45
C LEU A 13 -19.45 7.65 40.98
N SER A 14 -19.42 8.67 40.11
CA SER A 14 -19.58 8.49 38.66
C SER A 14 -18.32 7.85 38.07
N VAL A 15 -18.37 6.55 37.79
CA VAL A 15 -17.33 5.84 37.03
C VAL A 15 -17.45 6.24 35.56
N ILE A 16 -16.54 7.10 35.09
CA ILE A 16 -16.39 7.40 33.66
C ILE A 16 -15.71 6.19 33.01
N LEU A 17 -16.51 5.36 32.34
CA LEU A 17 -16.02 4.29 31.48
C LEU A 17 -15.29 4.94 30.29
N ALA A 18 -13.96 5.04 30.36
CA ALA A 18 -13.15 5.42 29.21
C ALA A 18 -13.26 4.30 28.16
N ALA A 19 -14.02 4.56 27.09
CA ALA A 19 -14.06 3.67 25.93
C ALA A 19 -12.68 3.64 25.29
N VAL A 20 -11.89 2.61 25.61
CA VAL A 20 -10.62 2.36 24.95
C VAL A 20 -10.93 1.97 23.51
N PRO A 21 -10.39 2.67 22.49
CA PRO A 21 -10.60 2.26 21.11
C PRO A 21 -9.96 0.88 20.91
N VAL A 22 -10.81 -0.14 20.73
CA VAL A 22 -10.38 -1.45 20.24
C VAL A 22 -10.04 -1.28 18.76
N HIS A 23 -8.75 -1.27 18.44
CA HIS A 23 -8.29 -1.42 17.06
C HIS A 23 -8.53 -2.87 16.66
N ALA A 24 -9.54 -3.11 15.82
CA ALA A 24 -9.82 -4.45 15.32
C ALA A 24 -8.68 -4.94 14.42
N ASP A 25 -8.12 -6.10 14.77
CA ASP A 25 -7.19 -6.83 13.91
C ASP A 25 -7.93 -7.20 12.61
N THR A 26 -7.44 -6.71 11.47
CA THR A 26 -8.10 -6.89 10.17
C THR A 26 -7.23 -7.76 9.27
N THR A 27 -7.82 -8.76 8.62
CA THR A 27 -7.15 -9.55 7.57
C THR A 27 -7.94 -9.47 6.28
N LEU A 28 -7.32 -8.93 5.23
CA LEU A 28 -7.88 -8.87 3.89
C LEU A 28 -7.23 -9.95 3.03
N LYS A 29 -8.05 -10.72 2.31
CA LYS A 29 -7.59 -11.61 1.23
C LYS A 29 -7.87 -10.92 -0.09
N VAL A 30 -6.81 -10.60 -0.81
CA VAL A 30 -6.85 -9.90 -2.08
C VAL A 30 -6.55 -10.88 -3.20
N GLN A 31 -7.38 -10.90 -4.23
CA GLN A 31 -7.08 -11.60 -5.46
C GLN A 31 -6.87 -10.56 -6.56
N GLY A 32 -5.62 -10.46 -7.03
CA GLY A 32 -5.27 -9.64 -8.17
C GLY A 32 -5.92 -10.15 -9.46
N SER A 33 -6.13 -9.25 -10.41
CA SER A 33 -6.60 -9.57 -11.77
C SER A 33 -5.63 -10.48 -12.54
N ASP A 34 -4.38 -10.56 -12.09
CA ASP A 34 -3.33 -11.47 -12.56
C ASP A 34 -3.42 -12.88 -11.92
N GLY A 35 -4.40 -13.10 -11.04
CA GLY A 35 -4.57 -14.35 -10.30
C GLY A 35 -3.71 -14.44 -9.04
N LEU A 36 -2.85 -13.46 -8.76
CA LEU A 36 -2.02 -13.43 -7.56
C LEU A 36 -2.91 -13.30 -6.32
N LYS A 37 -2.67 -14.16 -5.32
CA LYS A 37 -3.39 -14.11 -4.05
C LYS A 37 -2.49 -13.48 -2.99
N SER A 38 -2.92 -12.36 -2.44
CA SER A 38 -2.21 -11.64 -1.39
C SER A 38 -3.04 -11.58 -0.12
N THR A 39 -2.37 -11.55 1.02
CA THR A 39 -2.97 -11.38 2.33
C THR A 39 -2.41 -10.12 2.97
N ILE A 40 -3.30 -9.22 3.37
CA ILE A 40 -2.97 -7.99 4.08
C ILE A 40 -3.48 -8.14 5.50
N GLN A 41 -2.60 -8.06 6.50
CA GLN A 41 -2.93 -8.12 7.92
C GLN A 41 -2.64 -6.76 8.53
N ILE A 42 -3.59 -6.20 9.28
CA ILE A 42 -3.45 -4.90 9.92
C ILE A 42 -3.73 -5.06 11.41
N ARG A 43 -2.78 -4.62 12.23
CA ARG A 43 -2.83 -4.71 13.69
C ARG A 43 -2.12 -3.52 14.32
N ASN A 44 -2.83 -2.71 15.10
CA ASN A 44 -2.26 -1.58 15.85
C ASN A 44 -1.37 -0.66 15.00
N GLY A 45 -1.86 -0.25 13.82
CA GLY A 45 -1.10 0.62 12.90
C GLY A 45 0.03 -0.09 12.14
N LYS A 46 0.22 -1.39 12.34
CA LYS A 46 1.20 -2.20 11.61
C LYS A 46 0.50 -3.02 10.55
N GLY A 47 0.98 -2.92 9.32
CA GLY A 47 0.54 -3.71 8.18
C GLY A 47 1.53 -4.83 7.89
N ARG A 48 1.05 -6.00 7.48
CA ARG A 48 1.84 -7.06 6.86
C ARG A 48 1.20 -7.45 5.55
N ILE A 49 1.97 -7.44 4.48
CA ILE A 49 1.53 -7.87 3.15
C ILE A 49 2.38 -9.06 2.75
N GLY A 50 1.74 -10.19 2.48
CA GLY A 50 2.39 -11.38 1.94
C GLY A 50 1.57 -11.97 0.80
N SER A 51 2.20 -12.79 -0.02
CA SER A 51 1.50 -13.49 -1.11
C SER A 51 1.53 -14.99 -0.89
N ALA A 52 0.47 -15.68 -1.30
CA ALA A 52 0.36 -17.12 -1.15
C ALA A 52 1.50 -17.82 -1.92
N GLY A 53 2.24 -18.69 -1.23
CA GLY A 53 3.36 -19.43 -1.81
C GLY A 53 4.69 -18.66 -1.87
N MET A 54 4.74 -17.40 -1.43
CA MET A 54 5.98 -16.64 -1.28
C MET A 54 6.36 -16.53 0.20
N GLY A 55 7.65 -16.69 0.51
CA GLY A 55 8.17 -16.59 1.87
C GLY A 55 8.44 -15.15 2.28
N GLU A 56 8.67 -14.29 1.31
CA GLU A 56 8.94 -12.88 1.46
C GLU A 56 7.67 -12.10 1.80
N TYR A 57 7.82 -11.07 2.62
CA TYR A 57 6.69 -10.21 2.99
C TYR A 57 7.15 -8.79 3.31
N LEU A 58 6.21 -7.85 3.17
CA LEU A 58 6.38 -6.47 3.56
C LEU A 58 5.72 -6.23 4.91
N LEU A 59 6.38 -5.45 5.77
CA LEU A 59 5.80 -4.86 6.96
C LEU A 59 5.73 -3.35 6.78
N TYR A 60 4.63 -2.74 7.21
CA TYR A 60 4.49 -1.28 7.31
C TYR A 60 4.24 -0.92 8.77
N ASP A 61 4.89 0.13 9.25
CA ASP A 61 4.66 0.69 10.58
C ASP A 61 4.18 2.13 10.45
N SER A 62 2.90 2.39 10.75
CA SER A 62 2.33 3.73 10.65
C SER A 62 2.90 4.70 11.69
N GLY A 63 3.46 4.20 12.79
CA GLY A 63 4.04 5.04 13.84
C GLY A 63 5.35 5.70 13.40
N THR A 64 6.13 5.02 12.56
CA THR A 64 7.43 5.50 12.08
C THR A 64 7.45 5.81 10.59
N GLY A 65 6.39 5.45 9.85
CA GLY A 65 6.34 5.60 8.39
C GLY A 65 7.34 4.68 7.66
N THR A 66 7.71 3.56 8.28
CA THR A 66 8.75 2.65 7.77
C THR A 66 8.12 1.44 7.08
N ILE A 67 8.69 1.06 5.94
CA ILE A 67 8.40 -0.17 5.21
C ILE A 67 9.61 -1.10 5.37
N THR A 68 9.36 -2.34 5.79
CA THR A 68 10.38 -3.39 5.92
C THR A 68 10.07 -4.52 4.96
N TYR A 69 10.96 -4.78 4.01
CA TYR A 69 10.94 -6.00 3.20
C TYR A 69 11.73 -7.10 3.93
N VAL A 70 11.13 -8.27 4.11
CA VAL A 70 11.73 -9.39 4.83
C VAL A 70 11.86 -10.60 3.93
N GLU A 71 13.05 -11.21 3.93
CA GLU A 71 13.39 -12.42 3.18
C GLU A 71 13.82 -13.52 4.16
N PRO A 72 12.87 -14.36 4.64
CA PRO A 72 13.16 -15.29 5.73
C PRO A 72 14.23 -16.34 5.39
N ILE A 73 14.26 -16.80 4.13
CA ILE A 73 15.22 -17.81 3.67
C ILE A 73 16.64 -17.25 3.68
N ALA A 74 16.81 -16.02 3.21
CA ALA A 74 18.09 -15.32 3.20
C ALA A 74 18.45 -14.68 4.56
N ARG A 75 17.54 -14.73 5.54
CA ARG A 75 17.70 -14.12 6.88
C ARG A 75 18.07 -12.65 6.83
N GLN A 76 17.52 -11.95 5.85
CA GLN A 76 17.79 -10.53 5.62
C GLN A 76 16.50 -9.73 5.63
N TYR A 77 16.65 -8.44 5.90
CA TYR A 77 15.58 -7.48 5.74
C TYR A 77 16.16 -6.16 5.23
N THR A 78 15.32 -5.40 4.54
CA THR A 78 15.63 -4.04 4.10
C THR A 78 14.55 -3.11 4.61
N GLN A 79 14.95 -1.99 5.21
CA GLN A 79 14.04 -0.96 5.69
C GLN A 79 14.18 0.29 4.83
N VAL A 80 13.04 0.88 4.50
CA VAL A 80 12.95 2.15 3.80
C VAL A 80 11.82 2.97 4.41
N THR A 81 12.02 4.27 4.52
CA THR A 81 10.95 5.24 4.79
C THR A 81 10.12 5.49 3.53
N ALA A 82 8.93 6.08 3.68
CA ALA A 82 8.14 6.52 2.53
C ALA A 82 8.93 7.46 1.60
N SER A 83 9.69 8.40 2.15
CA SER A 83 10.51 9.34 1.37
C SER A 83 11.67 8.66 0.63
N GLU A 84 12.32 7.67 1.25
CA GLU A 84 13.37 6.89 0.60
C GLU A 84 12.78 6.02 -0.51
N LEU A 85 11.61 5.42 -0.29
CA LEU A 85 10.92 4.66 -1.32
C LEU A 85 10.54 5.55 -2.51
N GLU A 86 10.00 6.74 -2.27
CA GLU A 86 9.70 7.72 -3.32
C GLU A 86 10.96 8.10 -4.12
N ALA A 87 12.07 8.38 -3.44
CA ALA A 87 13.34 8.66 -4.09
C ALA A 87 13.83 7.47 -4.93
N MET A 88 13.76 6.24 -4.40
CA MET A 88 14.13 5.02 -5.14
C MET A 88 13.27 4.81 -6.39
N VAL A 89 11.95 5.03 -6.28
CA VAL A 89 11.03 4.92 -7.42
C VAL A 89 11.36 5.97 -8.49
N GLN A 90 11.66 7.20 -8.08
CA GLN A 90 12.05 8.28 -8.98
C GLN A 90 13.37 7.95 -9.70
N THR A 91 14.40 7.52 -8.96
CA THR A 91 15.68 7.10 -9.53
C THR A 91 15.51 5.90 -10.47
N ALA A 92 14.69 4.91 -10.12
CA ALA A 92 14.41 3.78 -10.99
C ALA A 92 13.72 4.21 -12.30
N ALA A 93 12.81 5.19 -12.24
CA ALA A 93 12.18 5.76 -13.42
C ALA A 93 13.20 6.48 -14.33
N GLU A 94 14.13 7.23 -13.74
CA GLU A 94 15.21 7.92 -14.46
C GLU A 94 16.19 6.95 -15.12
N ILE A 95 16.64 5.91 -14.40
CA ILE A 95 17.50 4.85 -14.95
C ILE A 95 16.78 4.14 -16.10
N LYS A 96 15.50 3.79 -15.92
CA LYS A 96 14.72 3.17 -16.98
C LYS A 96 14.66 4.06 -18.22
N GLN A 97 14.51 5.36 -18.05
CA GLN A 97 14.45 6.31 -19.15
C GLN A 97 15.80 6.48 -19.86
N SER A 98 16.92 6.42 -19.13
CA SER A 98 18.27 6.51 -19.71
C SER A 98 18.70 5.22 -20.43
N VAL A 99 18.28 4.05 -19.94
CA VAL A 99 18.61 2.74 -20.52
C VAL A 99 17.68 2.35 -21.67
N ALA A 100 16.47 2.90 -21.72
CA ALA A 100 15.50 2.66 -22.78
C ALA A 100 16.07 2.77 -24.23
N PRO A 101 16.82 3.83 -24.62
CA PRO A 101 17.38 3.92 -25.97
C PRO A 101 18.41 2.82 -26.26
N TYR A 102 19.24 2.45 -25.28
CA TYR A 102 20.22 1.37 -25.44
C TYR A 102 19.53 0.02 -25.66
N MET A 103 18.46 -0.27 -24.91
CA MET A 103 17.67 -1.49 -25.10
C MET A 103 16.91 -1.51 -26.42
N ALA A 104 16.36 -0.37 -26.84
CA ALA A 104 15.70 -0.26 -28.14
C ALA A 104 16.68 -0.56 -29.29
N ASN A 105 17.91 -0.05 -29.23
CA ASN A 105 18.95 -0.32 -30.22
C ASN A 105 19.39 -1.79 -30.23
N LEU A 106 19.55 -2.39 -29.05
CA LEU A 106 19.91 -3.80 -28.93
C LEU A 106 18.81 -4.70 -29.55
N LEU A 107 17.54 -4.42 -29.28
CA LEU A 107 16.42 -5.18 -29.85
C LEU A 107 16.24 -4.94 -31.35
N ALA A 108 16.58 -3.74 -31.85
CA ALA A 108 16.56 -3.43 -33.28
C ALA A 108 17.60 -4.25 -34.07
N GLY A 109 18.74 -4.55 -33.44
CA GLY A 109 19.80 -5.38 -34.01
C GLY A 109 19.48 -6.89 -34.05
N LEU A 110 18.38 -7.34 -33.43
CA LEU A 110 18.03 -8.75 -33.39
C LEU A 110 17.15 -9.19 -34.57
N PRO A 111 17.33 -10.44 -35.05
CA PRO A 111 16.38 -11.10 -35.95
C PRO A 111 14.96 -11.06 -35.40
N ALA A 112 13.97 -10.95 -36.29
CA ALA A 112 12.57 -10.74 -35.90
C ALA A 112 12.03 -11.85 -34.98
N GLU A 113 12.44 -13.10 -35.20
CA GLU A 113 12.02 -14.24 -34.37
C GLU A 113 12.58 -14.15 -32.94
N GLN A 114 13.87 -13.86 -32.79
CA GLN A 114 14.52 -13.67 -31.48
C GLN A 114 13.93 -12.47 -30.72
N ARG A 115 13.65 -11.38 -31.43
CA ARG A 115 13.01 -10.19 -30.86
C ARG A 115 11.64 -10.51 -30.27
N LYS A 116 10.82 -11.25 -31.01
CA LYS A 116 9.46 -11.63 -30.59
C LYS A 116 9.48 -12.54 -29.36
N MET A 117 10.44 -13.46 -29.28
CA MET A 117 10.66 -14.30 -28.10
C MET A 117 11.02 -13.47 -26.85
N ILE A 118 11.90 -12.47 -27.00
CA ILE A 118 12.28 -11.59 -25.89
C ILE A 118 11.09 -10.70 -25.48
N GLU A 119 10.37 -10.13 -26.44
CA GLU A 119 9.18 -9.31 -26.18
C GLU A 119 8.07 -10.09 -25.49
N GLN A 120 7.85 -11.35 -25.85
CA GLN A 120 6.87 -12.21 -25.17
C GLN A 120 7.27 -12.48 -23.72
N ARG A 121 8.56 -12.69 -23.45
CA ARG A 121 9.06 -12.90 -22.09
C ARG A 121 9.03 -11.61 -21.26
N MET A 122 9.34 -10.47 -21.87
CA MET A 122 9.32 -9.17 -21.21
C MET A 122 7.92 -8.56 -21.07
N GLY A 123 6.97 -8.90 -21.95
CA GLY A 123 5.59 -8.44 -21.87
C GLY A 123 4.85 -8.95 -20.63
N ALA A 124 5.36 -10.00 -19.98
CA ALA A 124 4.91 -10.46 -18.67
C ALA A 124 5.45 -9.62 -17.51
N ILE A 125 6.41 -8.73 -17.76
CA ILE A 125 7.00 -7.82 -16.77
C ILE A 125 6.32 -6.45 -16.91
N PRO A 126 5.57 -5.99 -15.90
CA PRO A 126 4.91 -4.69 -15.93
C PRO A 126 5.90 -3.57 -16.23
N GLY A 127 5.73 -2.91 -17.38
CA GLY A 127 6.52 -1.74 -17.79
C GLY A 127 7.80 -2.03 -18.57
N ALA A 128 8.06 -3.25 -19.04
CA ALA A 128 9.21 -3.48 -19.92
C ALA A 128 9.04 -2.82 -21.32
N PRO A 129 10.11 -2.28 -21.92
CA PRO A 129 10.07 -1.69 -23.27
C PRO A 129 9.93 -2.76 -24.36
N ALA A 130 8.92 -2.65 -25.21
CA ALA A 130 8.83 -3.42 -26.47
C ALA A 130 9.74 -2.78 -27.54
N ALA A 131 10.32 -3.56 -28.45
CA ALA A 131 11.22 -3.03 -29.45
C ALA A 131 10.50 -2.02 -30.37
N GLY A 132 11.12 -0.87 -30.61
CA GLY A 132 10.57 0.18 -31.47
C GLY A 132 9.49 1.06 -30.83
N LYS A 133 9.12 0.82 -29.57
CA LYS A 133 8.34 1.77 -28.77
C LYS A 133 9.03 1.95 -27.43
N ALA A 134 9.59 3.13 -27.20
CA ALA A 134 10.02 3.50 -25.85
C ALA A 134 8.87 3.16 -24.89
N ALA A 135 9.14 2.34 -23.86
CA ALA A 135 8.20 2.19 -22.76
C ALA A 135 7.99 3.60 -22.22
N LYS A 136 6.87 4.23 -22.59
CA LYS A 136 6.47 5.48 -21.97
C LYS A 136 6.31 5.15 -20.50
N SER A 137 7.19 5.67 -19.66
CA SER A 137 6.93 5.78 -18.24
C SER A 137 5.54 6.41 -18.14
N ALA A 138 4.60 5.67 -17.57
CA ALA A 138 3.29 6.21 -17.35
C ALA A 138 3.45 7.30 -16.30
N ASP A 139 3.09 8.54 -16.62
CA ASP A 139 3.02 9.62 -15.63
C ASP A 139 1.86 9.28 -14.70
N ILE A 140 2.17 8.78 -13.51
CA ILE A 140 1.19 8.47 -12.47
C ILE A 140 1.20 9.63 -11.49
N ARG A 141 0.06 10.29 -11.35
CA ARG A 141 -0.12 11.36 -10.36
C ARG A 141 -1.30 11.05 -9.47
N THR A 142 -1.12 11.31 -8.19
CA THR A 142 -2.21 11.29 -7.22
C THR A 142 -2.76 12.71 -7.11
N VAL A 143 -4.07 12.85 -7.27
CA VAL A 143 -4.79 14.11 -7.03
C VAL A 143 -5.65 13.97 -5.79
N ASP A 144 -5.52 14.91 -4.88
CA ASP A 144 -6.38 14.97 -3.70
C ASP A 144 -7.83 15.27 -4.14
N GLN A 145 -8.76 14.46 -3.67
CA GLN A 145 -10.20 14.63 -3.90
C GLN A 145 -10.96 14.92 -2.60
N GLY A 146 -10.24 15.15 -1.50
CA GLY A 146 -10.78 15.55 -0.21
C GLY A 146 -11.41 14.39 0.57
N ARG A 147 -12.29 14.73 1.51
CA ARG A 147 -12.93 13.75 2.40
C ARG A 147 -14.26 13.27 1.84
N HIS A 148 -14.44 11.96 1.81
CA HIS A 148 -15.66 11.28 1.37
C HIS A 148 -16.20 10.35 2.45
N THR A 149 -17.46 9.98 2.33
CA THR A 149 -18.08 8.93 3.15
C THR A 149 -18.64 7.85 2.24
N ILE A 150 -18.04 6.66 2.27
CA ILE A 150 -18.46 5.51 1.47
C ILE A 150 -18.94 4.42 2.42
N ALA A 151 -20.19 3.97 2.26
CA ALA A 151 -20.80 2.96 3.13
C ALA A 151 -20.67 3.28 4.65
N GLY A 152 -20.76 4.56 5.02
CA GLY A 152 -20.62 5.02 6.40
C GLY A 152 -19.17 5.15 6.90
N LEU A 153 -18.18 4.77 6.10
CA LEU A 153 -16.76 4.91 6.41
C LEU A 153 -16.26 6.27 5.93
N ARG A 154 -15.71 7.08 6.84
CA ARG A 154 -15.03 8.32 6.47
C ARG A 154 -13.66 8.02 5.90
N CYS A 155 -13.39 8.53 4.71
CA CYS A 155 -12.11 8.37 4.04
C CYS A 155 -11.62 9.65 3.40
N HIS A 156 -10.34 9.67 3.09
CA HIS A 156 -9.73 10.62 2.19
C HIS A 156 -9.68 9.98 0.80
N ALA A 157 -10.39 10.56 -0.16
CA ALA A 157 -10.36 10.10 -1.53
C ALA A 157 -9.18 10.71 -2.27
N SER A 158 -8.57 9.91 -3.13
CA SER A 158 -7.48 10.34 -3.98
C SER A 158 -7.67 9.72 -5.35
N GLY A 159 -7.72 10.57 -6.37
CA GLY A 159 -7.76 10.13 -7.76
C GLY A 159 -6.37 9.76 -8.23
N ILE A 160 -6.24 8.67 -8.97
CA ILE A 160 -5.02 8.29 -9.67
C ILE A 160 -5.19 8.66 -11.13
N LEU A 161 -4.34 9.56 -11.62
CA LEU A 161 -4.25 9.93 -13.02
C LEU A 161 -3.10 9.15 -13.66
N LYS A 162 -3.36 8.56 -14.83
CA LYS A 162 -2.35 7.95 -15.70
C LYS A 162 -2.28 8.73 -17.00
N ASN A 163 -1.14 9.35 -17.27
CA ASN A 163 -0.94 10.22 -18.44
C ASN A 163 -2.02 11.31 -18.53
N GLY A 164 -2.36 11.92 -17.38
CA GLY A 164 -3.39 12.96 -17.26
C GLY A 164 -4.84 12.48 -17.37
N ARG A 165 -5.09 11.18 -17.54
CA ARG A 165 -6.45 10.61 -17.58
C ARG A 165 -6.78 9.88 -16.27
N PRO A 166 -8.02 9.97 -15.75
CA PRO A 166 -8.45 9.17 -14.61
C PRO A 166 -8.23 7.69 -14.87
N ALA A 167 -7.53 7.03 -13.94
CA ALA A 167 -7.19 5.62 -14.02
C ALA A 167 -7.82 4.82 -12.88
N ALA A 168 -7.87 5.40 -11.68
CA ALA A 168 -8.53 4.81 -10.52
C ALA A 168 -8.89 5.89 -9.51
N GLU A 169 -9.69 5.53 -8.53
CA GLU A 169 -9.96 6.31 -7.32
C GLU A 169 -9.68 5.41 -6.11
N VAL A 170 -9.01 5.97 -5.10
CA VAL A 170 -8.68 5.28 -3.86
C VAL A 170 -9.26 6.06 -2.70
N CYS A 171 -10.10 5.42 -1.90
CA CYS A 171 -10.68 5.98 -0.69
C CYS A 171 -9.98 5.34 0.52
N MET A 172 -9.12 6.11 1.19
CA MET A 172 -8.31 5.65 2.32
C MET A 172 -8.97 6.08 3.64
N ALA A 173 -9.41 5.12 4.45
CA ALA A 173 -10.09 5.42 5.71
C ALA A 173 -9.17 6.24 6.65
N THR A 174 -9.64 7.41 7.12
CA THR A 174 -8.84 8.35 7.93
C THR A 174 -8.97 8.12 9.44
N ALA A 175 -9.72 7.10 9.84
CA ALA A 175 -9.85 6.67 11.23
C ALA A 175 -10.07 5.16 11.28
N ALA A 176 -9.82 4.55 12.45
CA ALA A 176 -10.35 3.23 12.82
C ALA A 176 -11.88 3.33 13.00
N SER A 177 -12.58 3.77 11.98
CA SER A 177 -14.03 3.95 11.98
C SER A 177 -14.58 3.02 10.93
N GLY A 178 -14.58 1.73 11.26
CA GLY A 178 -15.21 0.67 10.49
C GLY A 178 -15.20 -0.59 11.32
N GLN A 179 -16.37 -0.99 11.80
CA GLN A 179 -16.62 -2.43 11.95
C GLN A 179 -16.54 -2.97 10.51
N LEU A 180 -15.44 -3.65 10.19
CA LEU A 180 -15.35 -4.52 9.03
C LEU A 180 -15.88 -5.90 9.44
#